data_AF-A0A8H2XHN2-F1
#
_entry.id   AF-A0A8H2XHN2-F1
#
_cell.length_a   1.000
_cell.length_b   1.000
_cell.length_c   1.000
_cell.angle_alpha   90.00
_cell.angle_beta   90.00
_cell.angle_gamma   90.00
#
_symmetry.space_group_name_H-M   'P 1'
#
loop_
_entity.id
_entity.type
_entity.pdbx_description
1 polymer ?
#
loop_
_entity_poly.entity_id
_entity_poly.type
_entity_poly.pdbx_seq_one_letter_code
_entity_poly.pdbx_strand_id
1 'polypeptide(L)'
;MLGRQSDLAPTPLSSEPIPKGMARVLGAERVQREYREQLKKKQEDRESKGSGRGIELLPGESLREFNRRVEDVHRPLVRGALKRGKGDEKRKEKRKREEEEEEEEETVREFATVSSSAPSRLHEVALAPPVLTKGPRGSGVGKAGGKAPAVSMARKVVLERERERAVKLYRALKASRSGDAADKKHA
;
A
#
# COMPACT_ATOMS: atom_id res chain seq x y z
N MET A 1 -63.01 -30.34 -28.43
CA MET A 1 -62.00 -31.12 -29.18
C MET A 1 -60.63 -30.63 -28.76
N LEU A 2 -59.81 -31.54 -28.22
CA LEU A 2 -58.49 -31.27 -27.66
C LEU A 2 -57.51 -30.84 -28.77
N GLY A 3 -56.89 -29.68 -28.58
CA GLY A 3 -55.81 -29.20 -29.43
C GLY A 3 -54.59 -30.11 -29.30
N ARG A 4 -54.25 -30.78 -30.40
CA ARG A 4 -53.05 -31.60 -30.54
C ARG A 4 -51.86 -30.64 -30.53
N GLN A 5 -51.24 -30.48 -29.37
CA GLN A 5 -49.98 -29.75 -29.25
C GLN A 5 -48.96 -30.47 -30.15
N SER A 6 -48.34 -29.69 -31.00
CA SER A 6 -47.41 -30.13 -32.01
C SER A 6 -46.20 -30.84 -31.41
N ASP A 7 -46.13 -32.15 -31.59
CA ASP A 7 -44.91 -32.97 -31.48
C ASP A 7 -43.93 -32.61 -32.61
N LEU A 8 -43.43 -31.36 -32.64
CA LEU A 8 -42.28 -31.01 -33.47
C LEU A 8 -41.01 -31.40 -32.70
N ALA A 9 -40.19 -32.25 -33.32
CA ALA A 9 -38.87 -32.58 -32.81
C ALA A 9 -38.05 -31.29 -32.60
N PRO A 10 -37.30 -31.17 -31.49
CA PRO A 10 -36.48 -29.98 -31.25
C PRO A 10 -35.53 -29.78 -32.43
N THR A 11 -35.49 -28.55 -32.95
CA THR A 11 -34.56 -28.16 -34.01
C THR A 11 -33.13 -28.46 -33.57
N PRO A 12 -32.25 -28.97 -34.47
CA PRO A 12 -30.90 -29.36 -34.08
C PRO A 12 -30.14 -28.14 -33.53
N LEU A 13 -29.61 -28.26 -32.30
CA LEU A 13 -28.82 -27.27 -31.56
C LEU A 13 -27.54 -26.79 -32.28
N SER A 14 -27.30 -27.23 -33.52
CA SER A 14 -26.12 -26.97 -34.33
C SER A 14 -25.95 -25.50 -34.74
N SER A 15 -26.99 -24.66 -34.59
CA SER A 15 -26.95 -23.24 -34.98
C SER A 15 -26.78 -22.28 -33.80
N GLU A 16 -26.80 -22.78 -32.55
CA GLU A 16 -26.61 -21.93 -31.37
C GLU A 16 -25.12 -21.81 -31.02
N PRO A 17 -24.61 -20.60 -30.72
CA PRO A 17 -23.23 -20.43 -30.28
C PRO A 17 -23.00 -21.17 -28.95
N ILE A 18 -21.92 -21.95 -28.88
CA ILE A 18 -21.58 -22.76 -27.69
C ILE A 18 -21.58 -21.87 -26.44
N PRO A 19 -22.34 -22.22 -25.39
CA PRO A 19 -22.37 -21.46 -24.15
C PRO A 19 -20.95 -21.26 -23.57
N LYS A 20 -20.68 -20.06 -23.06
CA LYS A 20 -19.31 -19.68 -22.64
C LYS A 20 -18.69 -20.63 -21.60
N GLY A 21 -19.51 -21.20 -20.72
CA GLY A 21 -19.08 -22.23 -19.77
C GLY A 21 -18.58 -23.49 -20.47
N MET A 22 -19.35 -24.04 -21.41
CA MET A 22 -18.93 -25.19 -22.22
C MET A 22 -17.74 -24.87 -23.11
N ALA A 23 -17.66 -23.67 -23.70
CA ALA A 23 -16.50 -23.24 -24.48
C ALA A 23 -15.21 -23.21 -23.64
N ARG A 24 -15.31 -22.81 -22.35
CA ARG A 24 -14.17 -22.89 -21.40
C ARG A 24 -13.80 -24.33 -21.08
N VAL A 25 -14.77 -25.21 -20.89
CA VAL A 25 -14.53 -26.64 -20.59
C VAL A 25 -13.89 -27.35 -21.79
N LEU A 26 -14.43 -27.17 -23.00
CA LEU A 26 -13.89 -27.74 -24.23
C LEU A 26 -12.49 -27.16 -24.58
N GLY A 27 -12.25 -25.88 -24.24
CA GLY A 27 -10.95 -25.23 -24.41
C GLY A 27 -9.95 -25.48 -23.27
N ALA A 28 -10.33 -26.15 -22.19
CA ALA A 28 -9.52 -26.25 -20.98
C ALA A 28 -8.21 -27.02 -21.23
N GLU A 29 -8.25 -28.10 -22.00
CA GLU A 29 -7.07 -28.91 -22.31
C GLU A 29 -6.04 -28.10 -23.12
N ARG A 30 -6.51 -27.34 -24.12
CA ARG A 30 -5.66 -26.44 -24.91
C ARG A 30 -4.98 -25.40 -24.02
N VAL A 31 -5.73 -24.74 -23.14
CA VAL A 31 -5.19 -23.75 -22.20
C VAL A 31 -4.17 -24.37 -21.25
N GLN A 32 -4.45 -25.57 -20.73
CA GLN A 32 -3.53 -26.28 -19.85
C GLN A 32 -2.25 -26.71 -20.57
N ARG A 33 -2.37 -27.18 -21.81
CA ARG A 33 -1.23 -27.56 -22.65
C ARG A 33 -0.36 -26.36 -22.99
N GLU A 34 -0.95 -25.27 -23.46
CA GLU A 34 -0.25 -24.02 -23.75
C GLU A 34 0.47 -23.48 -22.49
N TYR A 35 -0.17 -23.56 -21.32
CA TYR A 35 0.46 -23.15 -20.06
C TYR A 35 1.66 -24.03 -19.68
N ARG A 36 1.53 -25.36 -19.82
CA ARG A 36 2.64 -26.31 -19.56
C ARG A 36 3.79 -26.12 -20.54
N GLU A 37 3.48 -25.90 -21.82
CA GLU A 37 4.48 -25.61 -22.86
C GLU A 37 5.18 -24.28 -22.60
N GLN A 38 4.46 -23.23 -22.19
CA GLN A 38 5.05 -21.96 -21.78
C GLN A 38 5.95 -22.09 -20.55
N LEU A 39 5.56 -22.92 -19.57
CA LEU A 39 6.41 -23.21 -18.41
C LEU A 39 7.70 -23.91 -18.81
N LYS A 40 7.63 -24.94 -19.67
CA LYS A 40 8.80 -25.64 -20.20
C LYS A 40 9.72 -24.69 -20.99
N LYS A 41 9.16 -23.92 -21.92
CA LYS A 41 9.92 -22.93 -22.70
C LYS A 41 10.60 -21.89 -21.81
N LYS A 42 9.92 -21.40 -20.77
CA LYS A 42 10.50 -20.43 -19.82
C LYS A 42 11.61 -21.04 -18.98
N GLN A 43 11.56 -22.34 -18.70
CA GLN A 43 12.63 -23.05 -18.01
C GLN A 43 13.84 -23.25 -18.94
N GLU A 44 13.62 -23.68 -20.18
CA GLU A 44 14.66 -23.82 -21.20
C GLU A 44 15.34 -22.48 -21.52
N ASP A 45 14.58 -21.39 -21.61
CA ASP A 45 15.09 -20.02 -21.75
C ASP A 45 15.93 -19.56 -20.53
N ARG A 46 15.66 -20.11 -19.35
CA ARG A 46 16.45 -19.83 -18.13
C ARG A 46 17.73 -20.65 -18.10
N GLU A 47 17.66 -21.91 -18.52
CA GLU A 47 18.81 -22.82 -18.58
C GLU A 47 19.79 -22.38 -19.68
N SER A 48 19.29 -22.00 -20.86
CA SER A 48 20.10 -21.45 -21.94
C SER A 48 20.75 -20.09 -21.60
N LYS A 49 20.08 -19.23 -20.82
CA LYS A 49 20.64 -17.96 -20.34
C LYS A 49 21.53 -18.09 -19.10
N GLY A 50 21.35 -19.15 -18.31
CA GLY A 50 22.13 -19.46 -17.12
C GLY A 50 23.40 -20.26 -17.44
N SER A 51 23.41 -20.99 -18.55
CA SER A 51 24.59 -21.59 -19.19
C SER A 51 25.43 -20.51 -19.89
N GLY A 52 25.86 -19.52 -19.12
CA GLY A 52 26.91 -18.61 -19.56
C GLY A 52 28.14 -19.45 -19.88
N ARG A 53 28.60 -19.39 -21.14
CA ARG A 53 29.91 -19.90 -21.58
C ARG A 53 30.92 -19.56 -20.48
N GLY A 54 31.66 -20.56 -19.98
CA GLY A 54 32.59 -20.39 -18.86
C GLY A 54 33.36 -19.09 -19.01
N ILE A 55 33.17 -18.16 -18.07
CA ILE A 55 33.76 -16.83 -18.17
C ILE A 55 35.23 -16.99 -17.76
N GLU A 56 36.08 -17.13 -18.75
CA GLU A 56 37.53 -17.20 -18.58
C GLU A 56 38.17 -15.82 -18.74
N LEU A 57 39.34 -15.64 -18.12
CA LEU A 57 40.14 -14.43 -18.32
C LEU A 57 40.62 -14.43 -19.78
N LEU A 58 40.30 -13.36 -20.49
CA LEU A 58 40.78 -13.19 -21.86
C LEU A 58 42.28 -12.82 -21.82
N PRO A 59 43.09 -13.27 -22.80
CA PRO A 59 44.49 -12.87 -22.88
C PRO A 59 44.63 -11.35 -22.98
N GLY A 60 45.41 -10.74 -22.09
CA GLY A 60 45.63 -9.28 -22.05
C GLY A 60 44.54 -8.47 -21.36
N GLU A 61 43.50 -9.11 -20.83
CA GLU A 61 42.47 -8.46 -20.02
C GLU A 61 42.95 -8.20 -18.58
N SER A 62 42.59 -7.04 -18.03
CA SER A 62 42.78 -6.76 -16.61
C SER A 62 41.75 -7.50 -15.75
N LEU A 63 42.12 -7.92 -14.54
CA LEU A 63 41.17 -8.57 -13.60
C LEU A 63 39.90 -7.72 -13.34
N ARG A 64 40.01 -6.39 -13.45
CA ARG A 64 38.89 -5.45 -13.32
C ARG A 64 37.90 -5.55 -14.48
N GLU A 65 38.39 -5.65 -15.72
CA GLU A 65 37.55 -5.91 -16.89
C GLU A 65 36.84 -7.27 -16.77
N PHE A 66 37.58 -8.29 -16.30
CA PHE A 66 37.05 -9.64 -16.11
C PHE A 66 35.90 -9.64 -15.10
N ASN A 67 36.12 -9.04 -13.93
CA ASN A 67 35.09 -8.92 -12.90
C ASN A 67 33.86 -8.17 -13.41
N ARG A 68 34.03 -7.12 -14.24
CA ARG A 68 32.90 -6.42 -14.87
C ARG A 68 32.09 -7.35 -15.78
N ARG A 69 32.74 -8.16 -16.61
CA ARG A 69 32.06 -9.12 -17.49
C ARG A 69 31.35 -10.21 -16.70
N VAL A 70 31.99 -10.75 -15.66
CA VAL A 70 31.40 -11.72 -14.74
C VAL A 70 30.13 -11.14 -14.11
N GLU A 71 30.21 -9.93 -13.57
CA GLU A 71 29.06 -9.24 -12.99
C GLU A 71 27.94 -9.03 -14.02
N ASP A 72 28.25 -8.61 -15.25
CA ASP A 72 27.24 -8.38 -16.28
C ASP A 72 26.52 -9.66 -16.72
N VAL A 73 27.21 -10.81 -16.77
CA VAL A 73 26.58 -12.11 -17.06
C VAL A 73 25.69 -12.58 -15.90
N HIS A 74 26.11 -12.38 -14.65
CA HIS A 74 25.33 -12.81 -13.48
C HIS A 74 24.27 -11.80 -13.01
N ARG A 75 24.38 -10.53 -13.43
CA ARG A 75 23.47 -9.44 -13.05
C ARG A 75 21.99 -9.76 -13.26
N PRO A 76 21.55 -10.34 -14.39
CA PRO A 76 20.14 -10.68 -14.61
C PRO A 76 19.63 -11.72 -13.61
N LEU A 77 20.45 -12.72 -13.26
CA LEU A 77 20.10 -13.75 -12.28
C LEU A 77 19.92 -13.13 -10.88
N VAL A 78 20.92 -12.35 -10.46
CA VAL A 78 20.92 -11.67 -9.15
C VAL A 78 19.77 -10.68 -9.06
N ARG A 79 19.57 -9.82 -10.08
CA ARG A 79 18.44 -8.89 -10.14
C ARG A 79 17.10 -9.61 -10.12
N GLY A 80 16.99 -10.75 -10.80
CA GLY A 80 15.81 -11.60 -10.80
C GLY A 80 15.52 -12.19 -9.41
N ALA A 81 16.54 -12.66 -8.70
CA ALA A 81 16.42 -13.17 -7.33
C ALA A 81 15.98 -12.07 -6.35
N LEU A 82 16.63 -10.90 -6.39
CA LEU A 82 16.26 -9.75 -5.55
C LEU A 82 14.82 -9.28 -5.79
N LYS A 83 14.36 -9.27 -7.05
CA LYS A 83 12.98 -8.88 -7.38
C LYS A 83 11.97 -9.88 -6.82
N ARG A 84 12.28 -11.18 -6.82
CA ARG A 84 11.44 -12.23 -6.22
C ARG A 84 11.40 -12.10 -4.70
N GLY A 85 12.56 -11.99 -4.06
CA GLY A 85 12.66 -11.81 -2.60
C GLY A 85 11.86 -10.62 -2.08
N LYS A 86 11.94 -9.46 -2.75
CA LYS A 86 11.12 -8.28 -2.39
C LYS A 86 9.61 -8.50 -2.54
N GLY A 87 9.19 -9.36 -3.47
CA GLY A 87 7.78 -9.71 -3.64
C GLY A 87 7.27 -10.58 -2.48
N ASP A 88 8.08 -11.53 -2.04
CA ASP A 88 7.75 -12.42 -0.93
C ASP A 88 7.80 -11.68 0.41
N GLU A 89 8.76 -10.77 0.61
CA GLU A 89 8.79 -9.86 1.77
C GLU A 89 7.52 -9.02 1.85
N LYS A 90 7.09 -8.38 0.75
CA LYS A 90 5.85 -7.60 0.72
C LYS A 90 4.60 -8.45 0.99
N ARG A 91 4.57 -9.68 0.49
CA ARG A 91 3.47 -10.61 0.76
C ARG A 91 3.46 -11.05 2.23
N LYS A 92 4.62 -11.30 2.81
CA LYS A 92 4.77 -11.64 4.22
C LYS A 92 4.36 -10.47 5.11
N GLU A 93 4.76 -9.24 4.77
CA GLU A 93 4.35 -8.03 5.48
C GLU A 93 2.83 -7.81 5.38
N LYS A 94 2.23 -8.01 4.21
CA LYS A 94 0.76 -7.93 4.04
C LYS A 94 0.03 -8.97 4.89
N ARG A 95 0.49 -10.22 4.88
CA ARG A 95 -0.10 -11.31 5.69
C ARG A 95 0.01 -11.02 7.17
N LYS A 96 1.18 -10.59 7.65
CA LYS A 96 1.39 -10.23 9.05
C LYS A 96 0.46 -9.10 9.48
N ARG A 97 0.23 -8.12 8.60
CA ARG A 97 -0.72 -7.04 8.86
C ARG A 97 -2.17 -7.51 8.87
N GLU A 98 -2.55 -8.43 7.99
CA GLU A 98 -3.89 -9.03 7.98
C GLU A 98 -4.14 -9.85 9.26
N GLU A 99 -3.14 -10.61 9.70
CA GLU A 99 -3.16 -11.38 10.96
C GLU A 99 -3.23 -10.45 12.19
N GLU A 100 -2.47 -9.35 12.21
CA GLU A 100 -2.58 -8.30 13.24
C GLU A 100 -3.95 -7.59 13.21
N GLU A 101 -4.54 -7.35 12.03
CA GLU A 101 -5.88 -6.76 11.90
C GLU A 101 -6.98 -7.76 12.34
N GLU A 102 -6.81 -9.07 12.10
CA GLU A 102 -7.72 -10.12 12.59
C GLU A 102 -7.64 -10.29 14.11
N GLU A 103 -6.45 -10.28 14.71
CA GLU A 103 -6.25 -10.29 16.16
C GLU A 103 -6.81 -9.01 16.83
N GLU A 104 -6.62 -7.84 16.21
CA GLU A 104 -7.25 -6.58 16.67
C GLU A 104 -8.79 -6.64 16.57
N GLU A 105 -9.35 -7.30 15.56
CA GLU A 105 -10.80 -7.48 15.45
C GLU A 105 -11.35 -8.49 16.47
N GLU A 106 -10.64 -9.58 16.76
CA GLU A 106 -11.03 -10.55 17.79
C GLU A 106 -11.00 -9.92 19.19
N THR A 107 -9.97 -9.14 19.50
CA THR A 107 -9.86 -8.42 20.79
C THR A 107 -10.89 -7.29 20.94
N VAL A 108 -11.44 -6.75 19.86
CA VAL A 108 -12.55 -5.77 19.88
C VAL A 108 -13.93 -6.44 19.97
N ARG A 109 -14.08 -7.68 19.49
CA ARG A 109 -15.34 -8.46 19.57
C ARG A 109 -15.58 -9.06 20.95
N GLU A 110 -14.54 -9.24 21.75
CA GLU A 110 -14.69 -9.44 23.19
C GLU A 110 -15.04 -8.09 23.82
N PHE A 111 -16.32 -7.89 24.13
CA PHE A 111 -16.88 -6.65 24.68
C PHE A 111 -15.90 -5.95 25.61
N ALA A 112 -15.55 -4.69 25.30
CA ALA A 112 -14.70 -3.86 26.12
C ALA A 112 -15.23 -3.86 27.57
N THR A 113 -14.64 -4.71 28.41
CA THR A 113 -14.85 -4.65 29.85
C THR A 113 -14.13 -3.39 30.28
N VAL A 114 -14.89 -2.30 30.36
CA VAL A 114 -14.39 -1.01 30.84
C VAL A 114 -14.01 -1.19 32.30
N SER A 115 -12.80 -1.68 32.56
CA SER A 115 -12.19 -1.67 33.88
C SER A 115 -11.70 -0.24 34.13
N SER A 116 -12.66 0.65 34.38
CA SER A 116 -12.41 2.01 34.82
C SER A 116 -12.82 2.12 36.28
N SER A 117 -11.86 2.07 37.20
CA SER A 117 -12.12 2.32 38.62
C SER A 117 -12.31 3.81 38.95
N ALA A 118 -12.55 4.68 37.97
CA ALA A 118 -12.80 6.11 38.20
C ALA A 118 -13.90 6.65 37.24
N PRO A 119 -15.09 7.03 37.75
CA PRO A 119 -16.15 7.59 36.91
C PRO A 119 -15.81 9.03 36.52
N SER A 120 -15.52 9.28 35.25
CA SER A 120 -15.37 10.64 34.73
C SER A 120 -16.75 11.33 34.65
N ARG A 121 -16.82 12.59 35.09
CA ARG A 121 -18.05 13.40 35.05
C ARG A 121 -18.39 13.72 33.60
N LEU A 122 -19.62 13.40 33.18
CA LEU A 122 -20.15 13.58 31.82
C LEU A 122 -19.85 14.96 31.19
N HIS A 123 -19.80 16.01 32.01
CA HIS A 123 -19.54 17.39 31.58
C HIS A 123 -18.08 17.63 31.16
N GLU A 124 -17.12 16.90 31.71
CA GLU A 124 -15.70 17.03 31.36
C GLU A 124 -15.40 16.40 29.99
N VAL A 125 -16.07 15.30 29.66
CA VAL A 125 -15.93 14.60 28.37
C VAL A 125 -16.54 15.42 27.23
N ALA A 126 -17.63 16.15 27.48
CA ALA A 126 -18.33 16.94 26.47
C ALA A 126 -17.63 18.27 26.14
N LEU A 127 -16.95 18.88 27.12
CA LEU A 127 -16.28 20.17 26.96
C LEU A 127 -14.78 20.04 26.66
N ALA A 128 -14.20 18.86 26.85
CA ALA A 128 -12.81 18.63 26.48
C ALA A 128 -12.65 18.79 24.95
N PRO A 129 -11.70 19.62 24.48
CA PRO A 129 -11.38 19.66 23.06
C PRO A 129 -10.99 18.25 22.59
N PRO A 130 -11.48 17.79 21.43
CA PRO A 130 -11.28 16.42 20.99
C PRO A 130 -9.79 16.12 20.83
N VAL A 131 -9.28 15.18 21.61
CA VAL A 131 -7.91 14.69 21.47
C VAL A 131 -7.90 13.62 20.38
N LEU A 132 -7.36 13.95 19.20
CA LEU A 132 -7.20 12.99 18.10
C LEU A 132 -6.06 12.03 18.44
N THR A 133 -6.37 10.94 19.14
CA THR A 133 -5.39 9.90 19.53
C THR A 133 -4.86 9.11 18.34
N LYS A 134 -5.53 9.16 17.17
CA LYS A 134 -5.06 8.57 15.91
C LYS A 134 -5.37 9.52 14.75
N GLY A 135 -4.35 9.89 13.97
CA GLY A 135 -4.53 10.62 12.71
C GLY A 135 -5.20 9.75 11.64
N PRO A 136 -5.77 10.34 10.58
CA PRO A 136 -6.39 9.58 9.50
C PRO A 136 -5.40 8.55 8.91
N ARG A 137 -5.86 7.32 8.70
CA ARG A 137 -5.04 6.19 8.20
C ARG A 137 -4.27 6.63 6.95
N GLY A 138 -2.95 6.50 6.99
CA GLY A 138 -2.04 6.87 5.87
C GLY A 138 -1.50 8.30 5.87
N SER A 139 -1.94 9.18 6.78
CA SER A 139 -1.50 10.59 6.81
C SER A 139 -0.14 10.83 7.48
N GLY A 140 0.38 9.88 8.27
CA GLY A 140 1.64 10.03 9.00
C GLY A 140 1.62 11.10 10.11
N VAL A 141 0.48 11.75 10.35
CA VAL A 141 0.30 12.76 11.39
C VAL A 141 0.34 12.08 12.76
N GLY A 142 1.37 12.40 13.54
CA GLY A 142 1.61 11.84 14.88
C GLY A 142 2.80 10.87 14.98
N LYS A 143 3.44 10.48 13.87
CA LYS A 143 4.67 9.66 13.91
C LYS A 143 5.90 10.58 14.01
N ALA A 144 6.88 10.24 14.85
CA ALA A 144 8.15 10.94 14.91
C ALA A 144 8.81 10.92 13.51
N GLY A 145 8.92 12.09 12.86
CA GLY A 145 9.40 12.24 11.48
C GLY A 145 8.32 12.23 10.38
N GLY A 146 7.03 12.19 10.74
CA GLY A 146 5.92 12.31 9.79
C GLY A 146 5.84 13.72 9.17
N LYS A 147 5.80 13.81 7.84
CA LYS A 147 5.59 15.09 7.15
C LYS A 147 4.19 15.60 7.45
N ALA A 148 4.08 16.85 7.91
CA ALA A 148 2.80 17.52 8.08
C ALA A 148 1.97 17.42 6.79
N PRO A 149 0.64 17.25 6.89
CA PRO A 149 -0.20 17.09 5.72
C PRO A 149 -0.03 18.31 4.83
N ALA A 150 0.20 18.11 3.55
CA ALA A 150 0.35 19.21 2.59
C ALA A 150 -0.94 20.05 2.61
N VAL A 151 -0.86 21.23 3.23
CA VAL A 151 -1.98 22.15 3.38
C VAL A 151 -2.28 22.73 1.99
N SER A 152 -3.53 22.61 1.53
CA SER A 152 -3.94 23.21 0.24
C SER A 152 -3.64 24.72 0.23
N MET A 153 -3.31 25.29 -0.93
CA MET A 153 -2.95 26.71 -1.04
C MET A 153 -4.02 27.63 -0.46
N ALA A 154 -5.31 27.29 -0.63
CA ALA A 154 -6.42 28.02 -0.03
C ALA A 154 -6.35 28.05 1.51
N ARG A 155 -6.05 26.91 2.15
CA ARG A 155 -5.92 26.82 3.60
C ARG A 155 -4.65 27.52 4.10
N LYS A 156 -3.57 27.53 3.32
CA LYS A 156 -2.34 28.28 3.61
C LYS A 156 -2.62 29.79 3.71
N VAL A 157 -3.39 30.35 2.78
CA VAL A 157 -3.77 31.77 2.79
C VAL A 157 -4.58 32.15 4.04
N VAL A 158 -5.49 31.28 4.49
CA VAL A 158 -6.26 31.51 5.72
C VAL A 158 -5.35 31.52 6.95
N LEU A 159 -4.45 30.53 7.06
CA LEU A 159 -3.51 30.44 8.17
C LEU A 159 -2.53 31.63 8.22
N GLU A 160 -2.11 32.15 7.06
CA GLU A 160 -1.26 33.34 6.98
C GLU A 160 -1.97 34.59 7.49
N ARG A 161 -3.26 34.77 7.15
CA ARG A 161 -4.08 35.89 7.69
C ARG A 161 -4.24 35.80 9.21
N GLU A 162 -4.48 34.59 9.74
CA GLU A 162 -4.59 34.38 11.18
C GLU A 162 -3.25 34.64 11.89
N ARG A 163 -2.14 34.21 11.28
CA ARG A 163 -0.78 34.49 11.78
C ARG A 163 -0.53 35.99 11.89
N GLU A 164 -0.87 36.78 10.87
CA GLU A 164 -0.70 38.23 10.91
C GLU A 164 -1.52 38.88 12.03
N ARG A 165 -2.78 38.45 12.21
CA ARG A 165 -3.63 38.93 13.31
C ARG A 165 -3.04 38.59 14.67
N ALA A 166 -2.59 37.35 14.88
CA ALA A 166 -1.96 36.92 16.12
C ALA A 166 -0.66 37.69 16.41
N VAL A 167 0.18 37.92 15.40
CA VAL A 167 1.42 38.70 15.56
C VAL A 167 1.11 40.15 15.91
N LYS A 168 0.10 40.77 15.31
CA LYS A 168 -0.33 42.14 15.64
C LYS A 168 -0.79 42.23 17.10
N LEU A 169 -1.65 41.30 17.53
CA LEU A 169 -2.12 41.25 18.92
C LEU A 169 -0.96 41.01 19.90
N TYR A 170 -0.07 40.06 19.59
CA TYR A 170 1.11 39.80 20.41
C TYR A 170 2.04 41.02 20.49
N ARG A 171 2.24 41.74 19.40
CA ARG A 171 3.03 42.98 19.39
C ARG A 171 2.39 44.07 20.25
N ALA A 172 1.07 44.24 20.18
CA ALA A 172 0.35 45.18 21.03
C ALA A 172 0.46 44.80 22.52
N LEU A 173 0.22 43.53 22.86
CA LEU A 173 0.36 43.01 24.22
C LEU A 173 1.79 43.09 24.75
N LYS A 174 2.80 42.90 23.87
CA LYS A 174 4.20 43.05 24.25
C LYS A 174 4.54 44.53 24.51
N ALA A 175 4.03 45.45 23.68
CA ALA A 175 4.24 46.88 23.84
C ALA A 175 3.62 47.39 25.15
N SER A 176 2.39 46.97 25.47
CA SER A 176 1.75 47.30 26.75
C SER A 176 2.53 46.70 27.92
N ARG A 177 2.95 45.42 27.83
CA ARG A 177 3.76 44.77 28.87
C ARG A 177 5.11 45.45 29.10
N SER A 178 5.76 45.98 28.05
CA SER A 178 7.00 46.74 28.21
C SER A 178 6.78 48.14 28.78
N GLY A 179 5.64 48.77 28.48
CA GLY A 179 5.25 50.06 29.08
C GLY A 179 5.01 49.92 30.58
N ASP A 180 4.22 48.92 30.99
CA ASP A 180 3.97 48.61 32.41
C ASP A 180 5.26 48.29 33.20
N ALA A 181 6.26 47.73 32.52
CA ALA A 181 7.55 47.41 33.13
C ALA A 181 8.47 48.64 33.26
N ALA A 182 8.29 49.68 32.44
CA ALA A 182 9.03 50.93 32.52
C ALA A 182 8.45 51.87 33.59
N ASP A 183 7.13 51.98 33.69
CA ASP A 183 6.46 52.79 34.72
C ASP A 183 6.74 52.26 36.15
N LYS A 184 6.81 50.93 36.33
CA LYS A 184 7.20 50.32 37.61
C LYS A 184 8.64 50.57 38.05
N LYS A 185 9.51 51.10 37.18
CA LYS A 185 10.90 51.44 37.53
C LYS A 185 11.10 52.93 37.87
N HIS A 186 10.07 53.76 37.66
CA HIS A 186 10.10 55.20 37.92
C HIS A 186 9.09 55.63 39.00
N ALA A 187 8.42 54.67 39.65
CA ALA A 187 7.67 54.83 40.90
C ALA A 187 8.50 54.29 42.07
#